data_AF-A0A2L0B7Y3-F1
#
_entry.id   AF-A0A2L0B7Y3-F1
#
_cell.length_a   1.000
_cell.length_b   1.000
_cell.length_c   1.000
_cell.angle_alpha   90.00
_cell.angle_beta   90.00
_cell.angle_gamma   90.00
#
_symmetry.space_group_name_H-M   'P 1'
#
loop_
_entity.id
_entity.type
_entity.pdbx_description
1 polymer ?
#
loop_
_entity_poly.entity_id
_entity_poly.type
_entity_poly.pdbx_seq_one_letter_code
_entity_poly.pdbx_strand_id
1 'polypeptide(L)'
;FSGFDCDSDPCQNGGSCRIADGGGYICDCVAGTTGTNCEIDSFNECDSNPCHGGICQDKLGDYVCYCSPKHNGKNCEHYDPNFPGGIGNPVFTTVDSNRVYHQDLELQKQQCLQNQCPQKKGNNRCDEECNTYACDFDGNDCSLGINPWANCTAPIKCWDVFMNGHCDKECNNPQCLFDGRDCEKSLPPCNPIYDAYCQKHYANGYCDYGCNNEEC
;
A
#
# COMPACT_ATOMS: atom_id res chain seq x y z
N PHE A 1 -0.35 -28.30 -19.62
CA PHE A 1 0.14 -27.30 -18.67
C PHE A 1 0.82 -26.21 -19.47
N SER A 2 0.09 -25.18 -19.88
CA SER A 2 0.67 -23.95 -20.39
C SER A 2 0.60 -22.96 -19.24
N GLY A 3 1.56 -23.04 -18.32
CA GLY A 3 1.76 -21.99 -17.32
C GLY A 3 2.45 -20.84 -18.03
N PHE A 4 1.84 -19.66 -18.01
CA PHE A 4 2.52 -18.47 -18.50
C PHE A 4 3.50 -18.05 -17.40
N ASP A 5 4.76 -17.85 -17.75
CA ASP A 5 5.83 -17.61 -16.78
C ASP A 5 5.64 -16.31 -15.96
N CYS A 6 4.70 -15.45 -16.35
CA CYS A 6 4.28 -14.26 -15.60
C CYS A 6 3.13 -14.50 -14.62
N ASP A 7 2.43 -15.64 -14.66
CA ASP A 7 1.28 -15.93 -13.77
C ASP A 7 1.69 -16.00 -12.29
N SER A 8 2.99 -16.16 -12.00
CA SER A 8 3.55 -16.17 -10.64
C SER A 8 4.07 -14.80 -10.18
N ASP A 9 3.81 -13.73 -10.94
CA ASP A 9 4.27 -12.36 -10.67
C ASP A 9 5.75 -12.30 -10.23
N PRO A 10 6.70 -12.79 -11.05
CA PRO A 10 8.09 -12.92 -10.64
C PRO A 10 8.81 -11.56 -10.51
N CYS A 11 8.29 -10.51 -11.13
CA CYS A 11 8.88 -9.17 -11.12
C CYS A 11 8.50 -8.41 -9.85
N GLN A 12 9.50 -7.88 -9.16
CA GLN A 12 9.34 -7.16 -7.90
C GLN A 12 9.33 -5.64 -8.14
N ASN A 13 8.96 -4.88 -7.11
CA ASN A 13 9.13 -3.42 -7.05
C ASN A 13 8.51 -2.65 -8.23
N GLY A 14 7.34 -3.10 -8.69
CA GLY A 14 6.61 -2.46 -9.78
C GLY A 14 7.17 -2.75 -11.18
N GLY A 15 8.13 -3.68 -11.31
CA GLY A 15 8.59 -4.17 -12.60
C GLY A 15 7.48 -4.86 -13.39
N SER A 16 7.42 -4.61 -14.70
CA SER A 16 6.41 -5.21 -15.58
C SER A 16 6.88 -6.55 -16.14
N CYS A 17 6.10 -7.61 -15.97
CA CYS A 17 6.43 -8.92 -16.51
C CYS A 17 5.97 -9.06 -17.96
N ARG A 18 6.86 -9.56 -18.84
CA ARG A 18 6.50 -9.96 -20.20
C ARG A 18 7.12 -11.31 -20.56
N ILE A 19 6.42 -12.06 -21.41
CA ILE A 19 6.89 -13.36 -21.90
C ILE A 19 8.06 -13.16 -22.87
N ALA A 20 9.10 -13.98 -22.71
CA ALA A 20 10.28 -13.94 -23.57
C ALA A 20 10.04 -14.70 -24.88
N ASP A 21 10.59 -14.18 -25.99
CA ASP A 21 10.57 -14.85 -27.30
C ASP A 21 11.44 -16.12 -27.28
N GLY A 22 10.84 -17.25 -26.89
CA GLY A 22 11.54 -18.53 -26.72
C GLY A 22 11.11 -19.34 -25.49
N GLY A 23 10.23 -18.79 -24.65
CA GLY A 23 9.82 -19.36 -23.35
C GLY A 23 10.55 -18.69 -22.19
N GLY A 24 9.91 -18.60 -21.02
CA GLY A 24 10.38 -17.82 -19.88
C GLY A 24 9.76 -16.42 -19.79
N TYR A 25 10.23 -15.63 -18.83
CA TYR A 25 9.79 -14.25 -18.59
C TYR A 25 10.98 -13.27 -18.59
N ILE A 26 10.66 -12.00 -18.80
CA ILE A 26 11.56 -10.85 -18.64
C ILE A 26 10.83 -9.81 -17.79
N CYS A 27 11.54 -9.24 -16.82
CA CYS A 27 11.07 -8.10 -16.03
C CYS A 27 11.60 -6.79 -16.60
N ASP A 28 10.70 -5.90 -17.01
CA ASP A 28 11.03 -4.53 -17.36
C ASP A 28 11.00 -3.70 -16.07
N CYS A 29 12.19 -3.42 -15.51
CA CYS A 29 12.34 -2.76 -14.21
C CYS A 29 12.06 -1.26 -14.27
N VAL A 30 11.49 -0.74 -13.17
CA VAL A 30 11.29 0.71 -12.99
C VAL A 30 12.64 1.40 -12.78
N ALA A 31 12.72 2.69 -13.14
CA ALA A 31 13.92 3.48 -12.94
C ALA A 31 14.37 3.42 -11.47
N GLY A 32 15.68 3.26 -11.26
CA GLY A 32 16.24 3.06 -9.91
C GLY A 32 16.41 1.59 -9.52
N THR A 33 15.72 0.65 -10.18
CA THR A 33 15.83 -0.79 -9.88
C THR A 33 16.52 -1.60 -10.99
N THR A 34 17.18 -2.70 -10.61
CA THR A 34 17.85 -3.64 -11.53
C THR A 34 17.80 -5.07 -10.97
N GLY A 35 18.39 -6.03 -11.68
CA GLY A 35 18.32 -7.45 -11.34
C GLY A 35 17.40 -8.24 -12.28
N THR A 36 17.33 -9.56 -12.07
CA THR A 36 16.50 -10.42 -12.94
C THR A 36 15.01 -10.21 -12.68
N ASN A 37 14.68 -9.90 -11.42
CA ASN A 37 13.34 -9.68 -10.91
C ASN A 37 13.16 -8.25 -10.39
N CYS A 38 14.04 -7.31 -10.76
CA CYS A 38 14.04 -5.93 -10.26
C CYS A 38 14.26 -5.80 -8.74
N GLU A 39 15.01 -6.74 -8.17
CA GLU A 39 15.26 -6.88 -6.72
C GLU A 39 16.42 -6.02 -6.18
N ILE A 40 17.20 -5.41 -7.07
CA ILE A 40 18.43 -4.69 -6.72
C ILE A 40 18.20 -3.18 -6.84
N ASP A 41 18.59 -2.44 -5.81
CA ASP A 41 18.64 -0.99 -5.85
C ASP A 41 19.87 -0.51 -6.60
N SER A 42 19.67 0.30 -7.64
CA SER A 42 20.74 0.78 -8.50
C SER A 42 21.00 2.28 -8.37
N PHE A 43 20.14 3.00 -7.65
CA PHE A 43 20.26 4.45 -7.49
C PHE A 43 19.78 4.87 -6.11
N ASN A 44 20.59 5.66 -5.39
CA ASN A 44 20.18 6.23 -4.12
C ASN A 44 19.49 7.58 -4.38
N GLU A 45 18.17 7.65 -4.27
CA GLU A 45 17.42 8.87 -4.55
C GLU A 45 17.72 9.99 -3.52
N CYS A 46 18.20 9.64 -2.33
CA CYS A 46 18.57 10.60 -1.30
C CYS A 46 19.84 11.41 -1.59
N ASP A 47 20.70 10.96 -2.52
CA ASP A 47 21.91 11.69 -2.91
C ASP A 47 21.59 13.09 -3.49
N SER A 48 20.39 13.24 -4.06
CA SER A 48 19.89 14.52 -4.58
C SER A 48 19.42 15.50 -3.49
N ASN A 49 19.42 15.08 -2.22
CA ASN A 49 18.86 15.78 -1.06
C ASN A 49 17.41 16.28 -1.31
N PRO A 50 16.46 15.38 -1.62
CA PRO A 50 15.12 15.79 -2.03
C PRO A 50 14.26 16.33 -0.88
N CYS A 51 14.60 16.06 0.39
CA CYS A 51 13.77 16.44 1.54
C CYS A 51 14.09 17.86 2.06
N HIS A 52 13.10 18.75 2.03
CA HIS A 52 13.19 20.13 2.48
C HIS A 52 12.93 20.23 3.99
N GLY A 53 13.98 20.09 4.81
CA GLY A 53 13.85 20.16 6.27
C GLY A 53 13.36 18.86 6.92
N GLY A 54 13.67 17.73 6.28
CA GLY A 54 13.44 16.37 6.79
C GLY A 54 14.65 15.47 6.57
N ILE A 55 14.60 14.26 7.13
CA ILE A 55 15.61 13.22 6.94
C ILE A 55 15.19 12.36 5.75
N CYS A 56 16.05 12.23 4.74
CA CYS A 56 15.81 11.33 3.62
C CYS A 56 16.20 9.90 4.00
N GLN A 57 15.33 8.94 3.71
CA GLN A 57 15.62 7.53 3.76
C GLN A 57 15.45 6.93 2.36
N ASP A 58 16.54 6.36 1.87
CA ASP A 58 16.60 5.65 0.60
C ASP A 58 15.70 4.42 0.63
N LYS A 59 15.01 4.15 -0.48
CA LYS A 59 14.19 2.97 -0.69
C LYS A 59 14.46 2.44 -2.09
N LEU A 60 14.12 1.18 -2.31
CA LEU A 60 14.33 0.54 -3.58
C LEU A 60 13.54 1.24 -4.71
N GLY A 61 14.23 2.06 -5.51
CA GLY A 61 13.66 2.85 -6.61
C GLY A 61 12.78 4.05 -6.19
N ASP A 62 12.82 4.47 -4.92
CA ASP A 62 12.15 5.68 -4.42
C ASP A 62 12.81 6.16 -3.12
N TYR A 63 12.28 7.20 -2.49
CA TYR A 63 12.72 7.65 -1.18
C TYR A 63 11.56 8.06 -0.29
N VAL A 64 11.82 8.07 1.01
CA VAL A 64 10.89 8.56 2.02
C VAL A 64 11.53 9.72 2.76
N CYS A 65 10.81 10.84 2.84
CA CYS A 65 11.20 11.97 3.67
C CYS A 65 10.52 11.90 5.04
N TYR A 66 11.31 11.94 6.11
CA TYR A 66 10.84 12.14 7.48
C TYR A 66 10.87 13.62 7.81
N CYS A 67 9.73 14.27 7.67
CA CYS A 67 9.58 15.70 7.81
C CYS A 67 9.50 16.15 9.26
N SER A 68 10.09 17.32 9.52
CA SER A 68 9.98 18.00 10.81
C SER A 68 8.54 18.41 11.11
N PRO A 69 8.20 18.66 12.39
CA PRO A 69 6.92 19.25 12.73
C PRO A 69 6.64 20.51 11.89
N LYS A 70 5.38 20.64 11.49
CA LYS A 70 4.85 21.70 10.64
C LYS A 70 5.26 21.67 9.16
N HIS A 71 6.01 20.67 8.72
CA HIS A 71 6.43 20.48 7.33
C HIS A 71 5.96 19.10 6.87
N ASN A 72 5.19 19.04 5.79
CA ASN A 72 4.59 17.84 5.20
C ASN A 72 4.79 17.88 3.67
N GLY A 73 4.30 16.90 2.92
CA GLY A 73 4.61 16.76 1.48
C GLY A 73 5.61 15.64 1.24
N LYS A 74 5.64 15.05 0.03
CA LYS A 74 6.59 13.97 -0.32
C LYS A 74 8.04 14.40 -0.02
N ASN A 75 8.31 15.69 -0.17
CA ASN A 75 9.62 16.32 0.00
C ASN A 75 9.64 17.30 1.18
N CYS A 76 8.68 17.26 2.12
CA CYS A 76 8.56 18.23 3.23
C CYS A 76 8.40 19.71 2.80
N GLU A 77 7.96 19.92 1.57
CA GLU A 77 7.85 21.22 0.91
C GLU A 77 6.62 22.02 1.34
N HIS A 78 5.65 21.38 2.00
CA HIS A 78 4.38 21.97 2.37
C HIS A 78 4.32 22.32 3.86
N TYR A 79 4.02 23.57 4.18
CA TYR A 79 3.81 23.99 5.56
C TYR A 79 2.40 23.62 6.06
N ASP A 80 2.31 22.77 7.08
CA ASP A 80 1.05 22.39 7.73
C ASP A 80 1.17 22.63 9.25
N PRO A 81 0.55 23.68 9.82
CA PRO A 81 0.73 24.04 11.23
C PRO A 81 0.28 22.96 12.23
N ASN A 82 -0.53 21.98 11.79
CA ASN A 82 -1.04 20.90 12.64
C ASN A 82 -0.26 19.59 12.47
N PHE A 83 0.67 19.51 11.51
CA PHE A 83 1.44 18.30 11.29
C PHE A 83 2.48 18.10 12.42
N PRO A 84 2.43 16.98 13.15
CA PRO A 84 3.31 16.74 14.29
C PRO A 84 4.75 16.36 13.89
N GLY A 85 5.02 16.16 12.60
CA GLY A 85 6.25 15.56 12.09
C GLY A 85 6.07 14.07 11.82
N GLY A 86 6.89 13.50 10.93
CA GLY A 86 6.76 12.09 10.52
C GLY A 86 7.01 11.89 9.04
N ILE A 87 6.56 10.77 8.48
CA ILE A 87 6.66 10.50 7.04
C ILE A 87 5.87 11.57 6.28
N GLY A 88 6.53 12.22 5.32
CA GLY A 88 5.94 13.22 4.44
C GLY A 88 4.96 12.57 3.48
N ASN A 89 3.68 12.94 3.59
CA ASN A 89 2.64 12.41 2.72
C ASN A 89 2.40 13.40 1.57
N PRO A 90 2.08 12.93 0.34
CA PRO A 90 1.72 13.82 -0.76
C PRO A 90 0.54 14.71 -0.34
N VAL A 91 0.79 16.01 -0.21
CA VAL A 91 -0.27 16.95 0.20
C VAL A 91 -1.11 17.25 -1.03
N PHE A 92 -2.24 16.56 -1.15
CA PHE A 92 -3.36 17.07 -1.94
C PHE A 92 -3.90 18.29 -1.18
N THR A 93 -3.77 19.48 -1.79
CA THR A 93 -4.07 20.80 -1.22
C THR A 93 -5.29 20.81 -0.29
N THR A 94 -5.17 21.51 0.83
CA THR A 94 -6.12 21.70 1.95
C THR A 94 -7.50 22.24 1.57
N VAL A 95 -8.23 21.52 0.73
CA VAL A 95 -9.67 21.61 0.61
C VAL A 95 -10.21 20.48 1.46
N ASP A 96 -10.92 20.82 2.53
CA ASP A 96 -11.85 19.98 3.29
C ASP A 96 -11.86 18.50 2.84
N SER A 97 -11.21 17.61 3.59
CA SER A 97 -11.06 16.19 3.21
C SER A 97 -12.39 15.52 2.88
N ASN A 98 -13.51 15.99 3.45
CA ASN A 98 -14.85 15.52 3.08
C ASN A 98 -15.25 15.97 1.68
N ARG A 99 -14.88 17.19 1.26
CA ARG A 99 -15.20 17.73 -0.07
C ARG A 99 -14.32 17.13 -1.16
N VAL A 100 -13.05 16.83 -0.86
CA VAL A 100 -12.14 16.12 -1.79
C VAL A 100 -12.53 14.66 -1.91
N TYR A 101 -12.83 13.96 -0.81
CA TYR A 101 -13.32 12.59 -0.87
C TYR A 101 -14.64 12.50 -1.64
N HIS A 102 -15.57 13.45 -1.43
CA HIS A 102 -16.77 13.51 -2.26
C HIS A 102 -16.48 13.81 -3.73
N GLN A 103 -15.53 14.69 -4.05
CA GLN A 103 -15.17 14.98 -5.44
C GLN A 103 -14.46 13.81 -6.13
N ASP A 104 -13.56 13.12 -5.42
CA ASP A 104 -12.85 11.93 -5.89
C ASP A 104 -13.82 10.75 -6.06
N LEU A 105 -14.71 10.51 -5.09
CA LEU A 105 -15.74 9.48 -5.20
C LEU A 105 -16.68 9.72 -6.39
N GLU A 106 -17.08 10.96 -6.65
CA GLU A 106 -17.90 11.29 -7.82
C GLU A 106 -17.13 11.15 -9.14
N LEU A 107 -15.83 11.46 -9.16
CA LEU A 107 -14.96 11.24 -10.31
C LEU A 107 -14.78 9.73 -10.60
N GLN A 108 -14.53 8.94 -9.56
CA GLN A 108 -14.40 7.49 -9.66
C GLN A 108 -15.72 6.85 -10.12
N LYS A 109 -16.88 7.31 -9.62
CA LYS A 109 -18.19 6.89 -10.15
C LYS A 109 -18.34 7.20 -11.63
N GLN A 110 -17.89 8.37 -12.09
CA GLN A 110 -17.91 8.70 -13.52
C GLN A 110 -16.98 7.78 -14.32
N GLN A 111 -15.81 7.43 -13.79
CA GLN A 111 -14.90 6.46 -14.41
C GLN A 111 -15.53 5.06 -14.46
N CYS A 112 -16.24 4.60 -13.42
CA CYS A 112 -17.00 3.35 -13.46
C CYS A 112 -18.01 3.33 -14.63
N LEU A 113 -18.68 4.45 -14.88
CA LEU A 113 -19.63 4.59 -16.00
C LEU A 113 -18.91 4.60 -17.35
N GLN A 114 -17.77 5.29 -17.46
CA GLN A 114 -16.96 5.31 -18.68
C GLN A 114 -16.41 3.93 -19.03
N ASN A 115 -15.94 3.18 -18.03
CA ASN A 115 -15.38 1.84 -18.16
C ASN A 115 -16.45 0.73 -18.28
N GLN A 116 -17.74 1.11 -18.28
CA GLN A 116 -18.87 0.20 -18.40
C GLN A 116 -18.96 -0.84 -17.27
N CYS A 117 -18.43 -0.53 -16.09
CA CYS A 117 -18.43 -1.41 -14.92
C CYS A 117 -19.82 -1.92 -14.51
N PRO A 118 -20.94 -1.17 -14.65
CA PRO A 118 -22.28 -1.71 -14.36
C PRO A 118 -22.70 -2.91 -15.21
N GLN A 119 -22.09 -3.12 -16.37
CA GLN A 119 -22.36 -4.24 -17.29
C GLN A 119 -21.41 -5.41 -17.06
N LYS A 120 -20.27 -5.13 -16.41
CA LYS A 120 -19.21 -6.09 -16.12
C LYS A 120 -19.41 -6.74 -14.75
N LYS A 121 -19.88 -5.98 -13.74
CA LYS A 121 -20.04 -6.46 -12.38
C LYS A 121 -20.84 -7.75 -12.21
N GLY A 122 -20.42 -8.60 -11.27
CA GLY A 122 -21.07 -9.86 -10.90
C GLY A 122 -20.96 -10.96 -11.97
N ASN A 123 -19.95 -10.88 -12.83
CA ASN A 123 -19.66 -11.86 -13.87
C ASN A 123 -18.66 -12.95 -13.41
N ASN A 124 -18.18 -12.89 -12.16
CA ASN A 124 -17.13 -13.74 -11.57
C ASN A 124 -15.75 -13.63 -12.25
N ARG A 125 -15.47 -12.50 -12.89
CA ARG A 125 -14.19 -12.14 -13.46
C ARG A 125 -13.83 -10.78 -12.90
N CYS A 126 -12.68 -10.67 -12.25
CA CYS A 126 -12.19 -9.37 -11.81
C CYS A 126 -11.75 -8.53 -13.02
N ASP A 127 -12.51 -7.49 -13.35
CA ASP A 127 -12.10 -6.44 -14.28
C ASP A 127 -11.38 -5.33 -13.47
N GLU A 128 -10.05 -5.27 -13.59
CA GLU A 128 -9.17 -4.39 -12.78
C GLU A 128 -9.55 -2.91 -12.88
N GLU A 129 -10.02 -2.45 -14.06
CA GLU A 129 -10.50 -1.08 -14.23
C GLU A 129 -11.80 -0.75 -13.46
N CYS A 130 -12.45 -1.79 -12.92
CA CYS A 130 -13.65 -1.75 -12.09
C CYS A 130 -13.35 -2.16 -10.64
N ASN A 131 -12.10 -2.49 -10.31
CA ASN A 131 -11.63 -2.84 -8.97
C ASN A 131 -11.41 -1.60 -8.10
N THR A 132 -12.43 -0.76 -8.00
CA THR A 132 -12.44 0.42 -7.13
C THR A 132 -13.63 0.36 -6.21
N TYR A 133 -13.53 1.02 -5.06
CA TYR A 133 -14.64 1.11 -4.11
C TYR A 133 -15.89 1.76 -4.75
N ALA A 134 -15.70 2.78 -5.58
CA ALA A 134 -16.81 3.45 -6.29
C ALA A 134 -17.57 2.54 -7.26
N CYS A 135 -16.93 1.45 -7.73
CA CYS A 135 -17.52 0.45 -8.61
C CYS A 135 -17.94 -0.83 -7.86
N ASP A 136 -18.00 -0.79 -6.51
CA ASP A 136 -18.27 -1.94 -5.64
C ASP A 136 -17.29 -3.11 -5.88
N PHE A 137 -16.01 -2.83 -6.16
CA PHE A 137 -14.99 -3.85 -6.45
C PHE A 137 -15.43 -4.82 -7.56
N ASP A 138 -15.94 -4.25 -8.66
CA ASP A 138 -16.55 -4.98 -9.77
C ASP A 138 -17.72 -5.89 -9.34
N GLY A 139 -18.59 -5.36 -8.47
CA GLY A 139 -19.67 -6.16 -7.88
C GLY A 139 -19.18 -7.29 -6.97
N ASN A 140 -18.02 -7.09 -6.34
CA ASN A 140 -17.26 -8.02 -5.54
C ASN A 140 -16.53 -9.12 -6.33
N ASP A 141 -16.49 -9.09 -7.66
CA ASP A 141 -15.73 -10.07 -8.44
C ASP A 141 -14.22 -10.00 -8.14
N CYS A 142 -13.71 -8.81 -7.79
CA CYS A 142 -12.32 -8.59 -7.37
C CYS A 142 -12.06 -8.80 -5.87
N SER A 143 -13.11 -8.94 -5.06
CA SER A 143 -13.02 -9.19 -3.61
C SER A 143 -13.47 -10.60 -3.23
N LEU A 144 -13.32 -11.56 -4.15
CA LEU A 144 -13.72 -12.97 -3.98
C LEU A 144 -15.22 -13.16 -3.69
N GLY A 145 -16.07 -12.20 -4.07
CA GLY A 145 -17.50 -12.17 -3.76
C GLY A 145 -17.82 -11.78 -2.32
N ILE A 146 -16.83 -11.29 -1.56
CA ILE A 146 -16.95 -10.97 -0.14
C ILE A 146 -16.84 -9.45 0.02
N ASN A 147 -17.83 -8.83 0.66
CA ASN A 147 -17.66 -7.49 1.21
C ASN A 147 -17.04 -7.63 2.62
N PRO A 148 -15.77 -7.21 2.82
CA PRO A 148 -15.07 -7.41 4.09
C PRO A 148 -15.75 -6.69 5.28
N TRP A 149 -16.52 -5.64 5.00
CA TRP A 149 -17.27 -4.86 5.98
C TRP A 149 -18.76 -5.20 6.05
N ALA A 150 -19.21 -6.27 5.38
CA ALA A 150 -20.63 -6.67 5.37
C ALA A 150 -21.21 -6.86 6.79
N ASN A 151 -20.38 -7.30 7.73
CA ASN A 151 -20.76 -7.53 9.12
C ASN A 151 -20.40 -6.37 10.05
N CYS A 152 -19.77 -5.31 9.55
CA CYS A 152 -19.35 -4.17 10.36
C CYS A 152 -20.57 -3.31 10.73
N THR A 153 -20.88 -3.21 12.02
CA THR A 153 -22.02 -2.44 12.54
C THR A 153 -21.61 -1.13 13.22
N ALA A 154 -20.41 -0.62 12.92
CA ALA A 154 -19.93 0.62 13.53
C ALA A 154 -20.83 1.82 13.14
N PRO A 155 -20.90 2.87 13.98
CA PRO A 155 -21.68 4.08 13.69
C PRO A 155 -21.14 4.86 12.50
N ILE A 156 -19.84 4.74 12.26
CA ILE A 156 -19.12 5.34 11.15
C ILE A 156 -18.79 4.30 10.07
N LYS A 157 -18.48 4.80 8.88
CA LYS A 157 -18.07 3.98 7.74
C LYS A 157 -16.62 3.53 7.94
N CYS A 158 -16.42 2.35 8.51
CA CYS A 158 -15.06 1.91 8.87
C CYS A 158 -14.10 1.73 7.69
N TRP A 159 -14.60 1.55 6.47
CA TRP A 159 -13.75 1.53 5.28
C TRP A 159 -13.15 2.92 4.95
N ASP A 160 -13.75 4.03 5.42
CA ASP A 160 -13.23 5.39 5.20
C ASP A 160 -12.06 5.72 6.14
N VAL A 161 -11.93 4.97 7.24
CA VAL A 161 -10.92 5.19 8.29
C VAL A 161 -9.94 4.02 8.45
N PHE A 162 -10.14 2.93 7.72
CA PHE A 162 -9.29 1.74 7.78
C PHE A 162 -7.84 2.03 7.38
N MET A 163 -6.87 1.72 8.25
CA MET A 163 -5.43 1.93 8.04
C MET A 163 -5.06 3.41 7.78
N ASN A 164 -5.76 4.34 8.41
CA ASN A 164 -5.50 5.78 8.28
C ASN A 164 -4.42 6.30 9.26
N GLY A 165 -3.88 5.44 10.13
CA GLY A 165 -2.89 5.78 11.15
C GLY A 165 -3.46 6.47 12.41
N HIS A 166 -4.78 6.61 12.50
CA HIS A 166 -5.52 7.13 13.65
C HIS A 166 -6.39 6.03 14.26
N CYS A 167 -6.34 5.88 15.58
CA CYS A 167 -7.15 4.85 16.24
C CYS A 167 -8.62 5.27 16.36
N ASP A 168 -9.45 4.78 15.45
CA ASP A 168 -10.90 4.87 15.42
C ASP A 168 -11.51 3.68 16.19
N LYS A 169 -11.62 3.85 17.51
CA LYS A 169 -12.07 2.79 18.46
C LYS A 169 -13.40 2.13 18.10
N GLU A 170 -14.27 2.83 17.38
CA GLU A 170 -15.56 2.28 16.92
C GLU A 170 -15.38 1.22 15.83
N CYS A 171 -14.30 1.33 15.04
CA CYS A 171 -13.89 0.39 13.99
C CYS A 171 -12.92 -0.69 14.49
N ASN A 172 -12.37 -0.54 15.70
CA ASN A 172 -11.46 -1.50 16.29
C ASN A 172 -12.19 -2.72 16.88
N ASN A 173 -12.79 -3.52 16.01
CA ASN A 173 -13.43 -4.77 16.36
C ASN A 173 -13.32 -5.77 15.20
N PRO A 174 -13.51 -7.08 15.43
CA PRO A 174 -13.31 -8.11 14.40
C PRO A 174 -14.22 -7.95 13.17
N GLN A 175 -15.43 -7.43 13.35
CA GLN A 175 -16.39 -7.26 12.26
C GLN A 175 -16.02 -6.10 11.33
N CYS A 176 -15.24 -5.15 11.84
CA CYS A 176 -14.73 -3.98 11.13
C CYS A 176 -13.21 -4.05 10.90
N LEU A 177 -12.65 -5.26 10.94
CA LEU A 177 -11.25 -5.56 10.64
C LEU A 177 -10.23 -4.82 11.53
N PHE A 178 -10.57 -4.64 12.81
CA PHE A 178 -9.70 -4.03 13.82
C PHE A 178 -9.15 -2.66 13.42
N ASP A 179 -9.94 -1.87 12.69
CA ASP A 179 -9.54 -0.54 12.24
C ASP A 179 -8.20 -0.55 11.50
N GLY A 180 -7.94 -1.59 10.71
CA GLY A 180 -6.67 -1.70 9.99
C GLY A 180 -5.44 -1.83 10.89
N ARG A 181 -5.63 -2.12 12.18
CA ARG A 181 -4.59 -2.16 13.22
C ARG A 181 -4.07 -0.77 13.62
N ASP A 182 -4.76 0.31 13.26
CA ASP A 182 -4.38 1.68 13.67
C ASP A 182 -4.44 1.89 15.20
N CYS A 183 -5.25 1.07 15.88
CA CYS A 183 -5.36 1.04 17.34
C CYS A 183 -4.33 0.16 18.04
N GLU A 184 -3.60 -0.68 17.30
CA GLU A 184 -2.47 -1.38 17.89
C GLU A 184 -1.34 -0.38 18.11
N LYS A 185 -0.65 -0.52 19.24
CA LYS A 185 0.59 0.24 19.43
C LYS A 185 1.54 -0.25 18.36
N SER A 186 1.94 0.63 17.44
CA SER A 186 3.00 0.33 16.48
C SER A 186 4.19 -0.22 17.26
N LEU A 187 4.42 -1.51 17.12
CA LEU A 187 5.62 -2.14 17.64
C LEU A 187 6.78 -1.55 16.86
N PRO A 188 7.91 -1.26 17.52
CA PRO A 188 9.12 -0.92 16.79
C PRO A 188 9.40 -2.05 15.78
N PRO A 189 9.97 -1.75 14.60
CA PRO A 189 10.37 -2.82 13.69
C PRO A 189 11.34 -3.77 14.38
N CYS A 190 11.35 -5.05 13.96
CA CYS A 190 12.34 -6.02 14.41
C CYS A 190 13.73 -5.40 14.32
N ASN A 191 14.58 -5.71 15.31
CA ASN A 191 15.93 -5.17 15.36
C ASN A 191 16.65 -5.43 14.01
N PRO A 192 17.15 -4.38 13.30
CA PRO A 192 17.74 -4.53 11.97
C PRO A 192 18.93 -5.50 11.89
N ILE A 193 19.64 -5.72 13.01
CA ILE A 193 20.75 -6.68 13.09
C ILE A 193 20.24 -8.12 13.06
N TYR A 194 19.07 -8.36 13.65
CA TYR A 194 18.47 -9.68 13.79
C TYR A 194 17.37 -9.95 12.76
N ASP A 195 16.86 -8.94 12.07
CA ASP A 195 15.77 -9.05 11.08
C ASP A 195 16.06 -10.12 10.01
N ALA A 196 17.23 -10.06 9.38
CA ALA A 196 17.65 -11.06 8.39
C ALA A 196 17.83 -12.48 8.98
N TYR A 197 18.19 -12.59 10.26
CA TYR A 197 18.28 -13.87 10.96
C TYR A 197 16.88 -14.43 11.23
N CYS A 198 15.98 -13.61 11.77
CA CYS A 198 14.62 -14.00 12.12
C CYS A 198 13.81 -14.40 10.88
N GLN A 199 13.91 -13.65 9.79
CA GLN A 199 13.26 -14.01 8.52
C GLN A 199 13.69 -15.38 8.00
N LYS A 200 14.99 -15.70 8.06
CA LYS A 200 15.51 -17.00 7.60
C LYS A 200 15.12 -18.17 8.51
N HIS A 201 14.84 -17.88 9.78
CA HIS A 201 14.50 -18.86 10.81
C HIS A 201 12.99 -18.91 11.12
N TYR A 202 12.19 -18.07 10.48
CA TYR A 202 10.75 -18.01 10.68
C TYR A 202 10.08 -19.32 10.26
N ALA A 203 9.23 -19.86 11.15
CA ALA A 203 8.44 -21.07 10.93
C ALA A 203 9.23 -22.30 10.43
N ASN A 204 10.53 -22.39 10.73
CA ASN A 204 11.39 -23.51 10.30
C ASN A 204 11.27 -24.78 11.17
N GLY A 205 10.43 -24.74 12.21
CA GLY A 205 10.22 -25.85 13.16
C GLY A 205 11.19 -25.88 14.36
N TYR A 206 12.07 -24.89 14.49
CA TYR A 206 12.99 -24.71 15.62
C TYR A 206 12.66 -23.43 16.40
N CYS A 207 12.94 -23.43 17.70
CA CYS A 207 12.68 -22.27 18.56
C CYS A 207 13.92 -21.37 18.60
N ASP A 208 13.77 -20.15 18.09
CA ASP A 208 14.80 -19.11 18.06
C ASP A 208 14.43 -17.99 19.04
N TYR A 209 14.98 -18.03 20.26
CA TYR A 209 14.61 -17.09 21.34
C TYR A 209 14.85 -15.61 20.99
N GLY A 210 15.83 -15.30 20.14
CA GLY A 210 16.10 -13.94 19.69
C GLY A 210 15.02 -13.34 18.80
N CYS A 211 14.16 -14.19 18.23
CA CYS A 211 13.04 -13.82 17.35
C CYS A 211 11.68 -14.04 18.01
N ASN A 212 11.66 -14.49 19.27
CA ASN A 212 10.42 -14.80 19.99
C ASN A 212 9.93 -13.57 20.78
N ASN A 213 9.61 -12.50 20.06
CA ASN A 213 8.99 -11.29 20.57
C ASN A 213 7.90 -10.83 19.59
N GLU A 214 7.12 -9.82 19.95
CA GLU A 214 5.95 -9.42 19.17
C GLU A 214 6.36 -8.71 17.86
N GLU A 215 7.58 -8.16 17.81
CA GLU A 215 8.12 -7.40 16.69
C GLU A 215 8.89 -8.19 15.59
N CYS A 216 9.25 -9.48 15.77
CA CYS A 216 10.21 -10.23 14.90
C CYS A 216 9.77 -11.55 14.22
#